data_AF-A0A8S8YTF1-F1
#
_entry.id   AF-A0A8S8YTF1-F1
#
_cell.length_a   1.000
_cell.length_b   1.000
_cell.length_c   1.000
_cell.angle_alpha   90.00
_cell.angle_beta   90.00
_cell.angle_gamma   90.00
#
_symmetry.space_group_name_H-M   'P 1'
#
loop_
_entity.id
_entity.type
_entity.pdbx_description
1 polymer ?
#
loop_
_entity_poly.entity_id
_entity_poly.type
_entity_poly.pdbx_seq_one_letter_code
_entity_poly.pdbx_strand_id
1 'polypeptide(L)'
;MDDPLRGDYFEYPAILRGLHSPSISGTNSTNISWETYDNGTNITLTVFYGESDGGSQPSAWSNSIVHGSTGVGDDYIEITGLSCCGTDYYARIRASNDAGETWFGPVTWSTDYSDD
;
A
#
# COMPACT_ATOMS: atom_id res chain seq x y z
N MET A 1 -7.81 -3.54 -23.06
CA MET A 1 -8.68 -2.37 -23.33
C MET A 1 -7.73 -1.20 -23.40
N ASP A 2 -7.12 -0.99 -24.56
CA ASP A 2 -6.08 0.02 -24.76
C ASP A 2 -6.74 1.30 -25.28
N ASP A 3 -6.85 2.29 -24.40
CA ASP A 3 -7.30 3.64 -24.77
C ASP A 3 -6.10 4.40 -25.39
N PRO A 4 -6.16 4.77 -26.68
CA PRO A 4 -5.05 5.44 -27.36
C PRO A 4 -4.78 6.88 -26.90
N LEU A 5 -5.57 7.43 -25.97
CA LEU A 5 -5.35 8.76 -25.38
C LEU A 5 -4.67 8.70 -24.00
N ARG A 6 -4.47 7.50 -23.45
CA ARG A 6 -3.84 7.29 -22.14
C ARG A 6 -2.33 7.55 -22.23
N GLY A 7 -1.84 8.60 -21.57
CA GLY A 7 -0.41 8.96 -21.53
C GLY A 7 -0.10 10.33 -22.15
N ASP A 8 -0.54 10.60 -23.37
CA ASP A 8 -0.11 11.80 -24.13
C ASP A 8 -0.90 13.08 -23.79
N TYR A 9 -2.06 12.99 -23.13
CA TYR A 9 -2.90 14.17 -22.83
C TYR A 9 -3.58 14.15 -21.45
N PHE A 10 -3.80 12.98 -20.86
CA PHE A 10 -4.36 12.83 -19.52
C PHE A 10 -3.63 11.75 -18.72
N GLU A 11 -3.24 12.09 -17.49
CA GLU A 11 -2.80 11.12 -16.51
C GLU A 11 -3.99 10.61 -15.70
N TYR A 12 -4.05 9.29 -15.51
CA TYR A 12 -5.14 8.64 -14.78
C TYR A 12 -4.63 8.09 -13.45
N PRO A 13 -5.42 8.17 -12.37
CA PRO A 13 -5.09 7.51 -11.12
C PRO A 13 -5.11 5.99 -11.30
N ALA A 14 -4.33 5.27 -10.50
CA ALA A 14 -4.51 3.83 -10.37
C ALA A 14 -5.79 3.53 -9.58
N ILE A 15 -6.29 2.29 -9.71
CA ILE A 15 -7.36 1.74 -8.89
C ILE A 15 -6.86 0.43 -8.31
N LEU A 16 -6.65 0.40 -7.00
CA LEU A 16 -6.31 -0.80 -6.24
C LEU A 16 -7.57 -1.36 -5.57
N ARG A 17 -7.64 -2.69 -5.44
CA ARG A 17 -8.75 -3.43 -4.84
C ARG A 17 -8.22 -4.55 -3.96
N GLY A 18 -9.08 -5.08 -3.09
CA GLY A 18 -8.77 -6.27 -2.30
C GLY A 18 -7.55 -6.12 -1.40
N LEU A 19 -7.23 -4.91 -0.95
CA LEU A 19 -6.11 -4.68 -0.04
C LEU A 19 -6.33 -5.48 1.23
N HIS A 20 -5.38 -6.34 1.57
CA HIS A 20 -5.45 -7.14 2.78
C HIS A 20 -4.05 -7.48 3.29
N SER A 21 -3.99 -7.75 4.59
CA SER A 21 -2.89 -8.41 5.26
C SER A 21 -3.46 -9.57 6.08
N PRO A 22 -2.65 -10.55 6.49
CA PRO A 22 -3.04 -11.49 7.52
C PRO A 22 -3.50 -10.76 8.78
N SER A 23 -4.56 -11.25 9.43
CA SER A 23 -5.08 -10.65 10.68
C SER A 23 -4.03 -10.68 11.80
N ILE A 24 -3.26 -11.76 11.84
CA ILE A 24 -2.04 -11.91 12.61
C ILE A 24 -0.92 -12.14 11.59
N SER A 25 0.02 -11.21 11.51
CA SER A 25 1.18 -11.33 10.63
C SER A 25 2.28 -12.15 11.28
N GLY A 26 3.46 -12.29 10.65
CA GLY A 26 4.62 -12.80 11.36
C GLY A 26 5.01 -11.88 12.54
N THR A 27 5.89 -12.39 13.40
CA THR A 27 6.36 -11.68 14.61
C THR A 27 6.97 -10.30 14.31
N ASN A 28 7.64 -10.13 13.17
CA ASN A 28 8.32 -8.87 12.82
C ASN A 28 8.07 -8.44 11.37
N SER A 29 7.14 -9.10 10.70
CA SER A 29 6.86 -8.85 9.28
C SER A 29 5.40 -9.08 8.95
N THR A 30 4.95 -8.43 7.88
CA THR A 30 3.63 -8.67 7.27
C THR A 30 3.72 -8.59 5.77
N ASN A 31 2.81 -9.28 5.09
CA ASN A 31 2.60 -9.11 3.66
C ASN A 31 1.29 -8.35 3.48
N ILE A 32 1.36 -7.24 2.75
CA ILE A 32 0.19 -6.53 2.26
C ILE A 32 0.03 -6.89 0.79
N SER A 33 -1.13 -7.44 0.44
CA SER A 33 -1.47 -7.88 -0.91
C SER A 33 -2.65 -7.08 -1.44
N TRP A 34 -2.68 -6.84 -2.74
CA TRP A 34 -3.76 -6.13 -3.43
C TRP A 34 -3.87 -6.55 -4.89
N GLU A 35 -5.01 -6.24 -5.51
CA GLU A 35 -5.20 -6.29 -6.95
C GLU A 35 -5.08 -4.87 -7.52
N THR A 36 -4.18 -4.65 -8.48
CA THR A 36 -4.21 -3.47 -9.32
C THR A 36 -5.23 -3.70 -10.43
N TYR A 37 -6.42 -3.14 -10.26
CA TYR A 37 -7.49 -3.24 -11.25
C TYR A 37 -7.24 -2.36 -12.47
N ASP A 38 -6.70 -1.16 -12.21
CA ASP A 38 -6.27 -0.22 -13.24
C ASP A 38 -4.95 0.40 -12.77
N ASN A 39 -3.92 0.35 -13.61
CA ASN A 39 -2.56 0.78 -13.24
C ASN A 39 -2.31 2.29 -13.40
N GLY A 40 -3.32 3.07 -13.79
CA GLY A 40 -3.21 4.49 -14.10
C GLY A 40 -2.18 4.83 -15.19
N THR A 41 -1.67 6.06 -15.14
CA THR A 41 -0.57 6.55 -16.00
C THR A 41 0.54 7.07 -15.10
N ASN A 42 1.78 6.63 -15.34
CA ASN A 42 2.98 7.05 -14.60
C ASN A 42 2.84 6.98 -13.07
N ILE A 43 2.12 5.98 -12.58
CA ILE A 43 1.83 5.83 -11.15
C ILE A 43 3.05 5.29 -10.42
N THR A 44 3.36 5.92 -9.28
CA THR A 44 4.23 5.38 -8.24
C THR A 44 3.41 5.02 -7.01
N LEU A 45 3.49 3.77 -6.57
CA LEU A 45 2.92 3.29 -5.32
C LEU A 45 3.90 3.51 -4.17
N THR A 46 3.42 4.11 -3.09
CA THR A 46 4.13 4.24 -1.81
C THR A 46 3.25 3.68 -0.70
N VAL A 47 3.75 2.72 0.06
CA VAL A 47 3.06 2.18 1.23
C VAL A 47 3.49 2.96 2.46
N PHE A 48 2.54 3.57 3.14
CA PHE A 48 2.73 4.24 4.42
C PHE A 48 2.21 3.35 5.53
N TYR A 49 2.96 3.22 6.63
CA TYR A 49 2.58 2.34 7.74
C TYR A 49 3.09 2.83 9.09
N GLY A 50 2.41 2.42 10.15
CA GLY A 50 2.75 2.73 11.54
C GLY A 50 1.73 2.23 12.54
N GLU A 51 1.99 2.46 13.82
CA GLU A 51 1.12 2.06 14.95
C GLU A 51 -0.14 2.95 15.09
N SER A 52 -0.31 3.94 14.20
CA SER A 52 -1.51 4.78 14.11
C SER A 52 -1.84 5.07 12.65
N ASP A 53 -3.13 5.22 12.35
CA ASP A 53 -3.60 5.59 11.01
C ASP A 53 -3.34 7.08 10.74
N GLY A 54 -2.32 7.38 9.95
CA GLY A 54 -1.99 8.74 9.50
C GLY A 54 -2.95 9.29 8.43
N GLY A 55 -3.94 8.49 7.99
CA GLY A 55 -4.88 8.90 6.95
C GLY A 55 -4.18 9.20 5.63
N SER A 56 -4.66 10.22 4.93
CA SER A 56 -4.08 10.70 3.66
C SER A 56 -2.98 11.76 3.85
N GLN A 57 -2.36 11.85 5.04
CA GLN A 57 -1.29 12.81 5.33
C GLN A 57 0.05 12.09 5.46
N PRO A 58 0.97 12.19 4.47
CA PRO A 58 2.27 11.50 4.52
C PRO A 58 3.08 11.76 5.80
N SER A 59 3.06 13.00 6.30
CA SER A 59 3.82 13.38 7.49
C SER A 59 3.25 12.85 8.81
N ALA A 60 2.05 12.25 8.79
CA ALA A 60 1.43 11.64 9.96
C ALA A 60 1.82 10.16 10.13
N TRP A 61 2.51 9.58 9.15
CA TRP A 61 2.95 8.19 9.18
C TRP A 61 4.38 8.06 9.69
N SER A 62 4.64 7.04 10.51
CA SER A 62 5.97 6.78 11.07
C SER A 62 6.95 6.26 10.02
N ASN A 63 6.47 5.45 9.07
CA ASN A 63 7.29 4.80 8.07
C ASN A 63 6.63 4.82 6.68
N SER A 64 7.45 4.73 5.64
CA SER A 64 6.99 4.60 4.26
C SER A 64 7.98 3.78 3.42
N ILE A 65 7.46 2.99 2.49
CA ILE A 65 8.24 2.22 1.52
C ILE A 65 7.73 2.56 0.12
N VAL A 66 8.64 2.91 -0.79
CA VAL A 66 8.32 3.09 -2.21
C VAL A 66 8.32 1.71 -2.86
N HIS A 67 7.16 1.26 -3.35
CA HIS A 67 7.02 0.01 -4.11
C HIS A 67 7.46 0.20 -5.56
N GLY A 68 7.14 1.38 -6.13
CA GLY A 68 7.46 1.72 -7.53
C GLY A 68 6.22 1.70 -8.41
N SER A 69 6.40 1.42 -9.70
CA SER A 69 5.28 1.33 -10.64
C SER A 69 4.43 0.09 -10.37
N THR A 70 3.20 0.09 -10.90
CA THR A 70 2.30 -1.05 -10.80
C THR A 70 1.74 -1.44 -12.17
N GLY A 71 1.39 -2.71 -12.33
CA GLY A 71 0.76 -3.27 -13.52
C GLY A 71 -0.55 -3.95 -13.13
N VAL A 72 -1.46 -4.16 -14.09
CA VAL A 72 -2.74 -4.82 -13.83
C VAL A 72 -2.53 -6.26 -13.37
N GLY A 73 -3.18 -6.66 -12.27
CA GLY A 73 -3.07 -7.98 -11.66
C GLY A 73 -2.81 -7.93 -10.15
N ASP A 74 -2.58 -9.10 -9.55
CA ASP A 74 -2.24 -9.23 -8.14
C ASP A 74 -0.80 -8.80 -7.87
N ASP A 75 -0.59 -8.07 -6.77
CA ASP A 75 0.70 -7.58 -6.32
C ASP A 75 0.76 -7.63 -4.78
N TYR A 76 1.97 -7.61 -4.24
CA TYR A 76 2.19 -7.62 -2.80
C TYR A 76 3.50 -6.94 -2.41
N ILE A 77 3.56 -6.50 -1.15
CA ILE A 77 4.79 -6.04 -0.52
C ILE A 77 4.96 -6.71 0.84
N GLU A 78 6.20 -7.11 1.13
CA GLU A 78 6.60 -7.53 2.46
C GLU A 78 7.15 -6.32 3.23
N ILE A 79 6.60 -6.08 4.42
CA ILE A 79 7.11 -5.11 5.39
C ILE A 79 7.83 -5.91 6.48
N THR A 80 9.08 -5.54 6.77
CA THR A 80 9.91 -6.18 7.80
C THR A 80 10.34 -5.17 8.85
N GLY A 81 10.89 -5.65 9.98
CA GLY A 81 11.36 -4.79 11.06
C GLY A 81 10.25 -4.20 11.92
N LEU A 82 9.08 -4.85 11.95
CA LEU A 82 7.96 -4.46 12.81
C LEU A 82 8.24 -4.84 14.28
N SER A 83 7.71 -4.03 15.19
CA SER A 83 7.63 -4.38 16.61
C SER A 83 6.76 -5.61 16.76
N CYS A 84 7.24 -6.59 17.52
CA CYS A 84 6.53 -7.85 17.72
C CYS A 84 5.37 -7.75 18.70
N CYS A 85 4.82 -8.91 19.01
CA CYS A 85 4.24 -9.19 20.32
C CYS A 85 2.86 -8.54 20.51
N GLY A 86 1.99 -8.69 19.51
CA GLY A 86 0.63 -8.16 19.53
C GLY A 86 0.55 -6.66 19.24
N THR A 87 1.54 -6.07 18.56
CA THR A 87 1.51 -4.66 18.17
C THR A 87 0.55 -4.47 16.99
N ASP A 88 -0.43 -3.57 17.16
CA ASP A 88 -1.37 -3.17 16.11
C ASP A 88 -0.72 -2.19 15.14
N TYR A 89 -0.88 -2.45 13.86
CA TYR A 89 -0.38 -1.63 12.77
C TYR A 89 -1.49 -1.26 11.79
N TYR A 90 -1.30 -0.10 11.17
CA TYR A 90 -2.11 0.45 10.10
C TYR A 90 -1.21 0.70 8.90
N ALA A 91 -1.75 0.48 7.71
CA ALA A 91 -1.11 0.90 6.47
C ALA A 91 -2.12 1.46 5.47
N ARG A 92 -1.63 2.35 4.61
CA ARG A 92 -2.32 2.81 3.42
C ARG A 92 -1.36 2.85 2.25
N ILE A 93 -1.87 2.53 1.06
CA ILE A 93 -1.11 2.64 -0.19
C ILE A 93 -1.51 3.94 -0.88
N ARG A 94 -0.53 4.81 -1.13
CA ARG A 94 -0.70 5.98 -1.97
C ARG A 94 -0.25 5.67 -3.38
N ALA A 95 -1.14 5.84 -4.35
CA ALA A 95 -0.80 5.91 -5.76
C ALA A 95 -0.68 7.38 -6.18
N SER A 96 0.46 7.79 -6.70
CA SER A 96 0.68 9.18 -7.14
C SER A 96 1.30 9.27 -8.53
N ASN A 97 0.88 10.27 -9.29
CA ASN A 97 1.47 10.73 -10.54
C ASN A 97 1.50 12.27 -10.56
N ASP A 98 1.86 12.90 -11.68
CA ASP A 98 1.93 14.36 -11.81
C ASP A 98 0.54 15.02 -11.74
N ALA A 99 -0.55 14.30 -12.05
CA ALA A 99 -1.91 14.80 -11.91
C ALA A 99 -2.47 14.77 -10.47
N GLY A 100 -1.93 13.92 -9.59
CA GLY A 100 -2.35 13.89 -8.19
C GLY A 100 -2.08 12.56 -7.49
N GLU A 101 -2.79 12.36 -6.38
CA GLU A 101 -2.66 11.16 -5.55
C GLU A 101 -4.01 10.57 -5.16
N THR A 102 -4.03 9.25 -5.01
CA THR A 102 -5.17 8.48 -4.50
C THR A 102 -4.68 7.54 -3.41
N TRP A 103 -5.45 7.45 -2.33
CA TRP A 103 -5.11 6.65 -1.16
C TRP A 103 -6.04 5.44 -1.02
N PHE A 104 -5.46 4.28 -0.73
CA PHE A 104 -6.16 3.01 -0.55
C PHE A 104 -5.92 2.45 0.84
N GLY A 105 -6.94 1.78 1.40
CA GLY A 105 -6.94 1.24 2.75
C GLY A 105 -7.96 1.95 3.66
N PRO A 106 -7.80 1.87 4.99
CA PRO A 106 -6.66 1.29 5.69
C PRO A 106 -6.61 -0.25 5.59
N VAL A 107 -5.40 -0.78 5.71
CA VAL A 107 -5.12 -2.18 6.02
C VAL A 107 -4.67 -2.23 7.47
N THR A 108 -5.17 -3.19 8.24
CA THR A 108 -4.88 -3.31 9.68
C THR A 108 -4.51 -4.73 10.03
N TRP A 109 -3.48 -4.90 10.84
CA TRP A 109 -3.06 -6.20 11.37
C TRP A 109 -2.44 -6.05 12.76
N SER A 110 -2.32 -7.17 13.47
CA SER A 110 -1.50 -7.26 14.67
C SER A 110 -0.31 -8.20 14.39
N THR A 111 0.89 -7.89 14.89
CA THR A 111 2.03 -8.81 14.76
C THR A 111 1.87 -9.99 15.71
N ASP A 112 2.30 -11.19 15.29
CA ASP A 112 2.28 -12.35 16.17
C ASP A 112 3.12 -12.14 17.44
N TYR A 113 2.81 -12.90 18.46
CA TYR A 113 3.70 -13.09 19.59
C TYR A 113 4.92 -13.89 19.14
N SER A 114 6.09 -13.59 19.72
CA SER A 114 7.22 -14.49 19.55
C SER A 114 6.87 -15.80 20.24
N ASP A 115 6.97 -16.92 19.53
CA ASP A 115 7.05 -18.23 20.18
C ASP A 115 8.33 -18.24 21.04
N ASP A 116 8.18 -18.08 22.36
CA ASP A 116 9.26 -18.35 23.32
C ASP A 116 9.47 -19.88 23.48
#